data_AF-A0A849FWT1-F1
#
_entry.id   AF-A0A849FWT1-F1
#
_cell.length_a   1.000
_cell.length_b   1.000
_cell.length_c   1.000
_cell.angle_alpha   90.00
_cell.angle_beta   90.00
_cell.angle_gamma   90.00
#
_symmetry.space_group_name_H-M   'P 1'
#
loop_
_entity.id
_entity.type
_entity.pdbx_description
1 polymer ?
#
loop_
_entity_poly.entity_id
_entity_poly.type
_entity_poly.pdbx_seq_one_letter_code
_entity_poly.pdbx_strand_id
1 'polypeptide(L)'
;TGENLSNDFPVFRYADVLLMKAECAVRIGGPGAGDMYVNEIRSRAGLDGMTGADLDLILEERGRELFCEGHRRQDLIRFGKFNDAWWEKAPSDPSRNTFPIPQWAIDANPNLN
;
A
#
# COMPACT_ATOMS: atom_id res chain seq x y z
N THR A 1 -2.67 30.69 -15.24
CA THR A 1 -1.75 29.85 -16.02
C THR A 1 -1.59 28.54 -15.27
N GLY A 2 -2.33 27.51 -15.65
CA GLY A 2 -2.16 26.19 -15.03
C GLY A 2 -0.83 25.62 -15.48
N GLU A 3 0.10 25.43 -14.56
CA GLU A 3 1.37 24.74 -14.80
C GLU A 3 1.04 23.37 -15.40
N ASN A 4 1.33 23.17 -16.68
CA ASN A 4 1.17 21.88 -17.34
C ASN A 4 2.41 21.05 -16.97
N LEU A 5 2.43 20.57 -15.73
CA LEU A 5 3.51 19.71 -15.24
C LEU A 5 3.38 18.38 -15.97
N SER A 6 4.24 18.19 -16.98
CA SER A 6 4.26 17.03 -17.89
C SER A 6 4.87 15.78 -17.24
N ASN A 7 4.61 15.56 -15.95
CA ASN A 7 5.10 14.41 -15.21
C ASN A 7 4.12 13.25 -15.28
N ASP A 8 4.63 12.06 -15.59
CA ASP A 8 3.84 10.82 -15.57
C ASP A 8 3.48 10.43 -14.13
N PHE A 9 2.30 9.82 -13.97
CA PHE A 9 1.90 9.20 -12.69
C PHE A 9 2.28 7.71 -12.72
N PRO A 10 3.23 7.26 -11.88
CA PRO A 10 3.64 5.86 -11.86
C PRO A 10 2.52 4.99 -11.27
N VAL A 11 1.82 4.23 -12.13
CA VAL A 11 0.83 3.25 -11.67
C VAL A 11 1.53 2.01 -11.11
N PHE A 12 2.64 1.62 -11.73
CA PHE A 12 3.51 0.53 -11.27
C PHE A 12 4.96 0.95 -11.48
N ARG A 13 5.82 0.56 -10.53
CA ARG A 13 7.26 0.74 -10.65
C ARG A 13 8.01 -0.38 -9.96
N TYR A 14 9.29 -0.50 -10.28
CA TYR A 14 10.10 -1.64 -9.87
C TYR A 14 10.17 -1.85 -8.35
N ALA A 15 10.24 -0.78 -7.56
CA ALA A 15 10.26 -0.92 -6.10
C ALA A 15 8.95 -1.51 -5.53
N ASP A 16 7.79 -1.26 -6.15
CA ASP A 16 6.54 -1.90 -5.73
C ASP A 16 6.63 -3.42 -5.94
N VAL A 17 7.20 -3.86 -7.08
CA VAL A 17 7.44 -5.29 -7.36
C VAL A 17 8.40 -5.91 -6.36
N LEU A 18 9.49 -5.22 -6.00
CA LEU A 18 10.43 -5.68 -4.98
C LEU A 18 9.78 -5.81 -3.60
N LEU A 19 8.97 -4.83 -3.19
CA LEU A 19 8.25 -4.88 -1.92
C LEU A 19 7.15 -5.95 -1.89
N MET A 20 6.46 -6.18 -3.02
CA MET A 20 5.54 -7.31 -3.14
C MET A 20 6.28 -8.65 -3.00
N LYS A 21 7.47 -8.76 -3.61
CA LYS A 21 8.30 -9.96 -3.48
C LYS A 21 8.80 -10.15 -2.05
N ALA A 22 9.18 -9.07 -1.37
CA ALA A 22 9.54 -9.08 0.05
C ALA A 22 8.37 -9.55 0.93
N GLU A 23 7.17 -8.99 0.72
CA GLU A 23 5.96 -9.40 1.43
C GLU A 23 5.67 -10.89 1.24
N CYS A 24 5.67 -11.37 0.00
CA CYS A 24 5.45 -12.79 -0.30
C CYS A 24 6.48 -13.69 0.38
N ALA A 25 7.76 -13.30 0.36
CA ALA A 25 8.83 -14.05 1.01
C ALA A 25 8.60 -14.13 2.52
N VAL A 26 8.25 -13.01 3.18
CA VAL A 26 7.95 -12.98 4.62
C VAL A 26 6.70 -13.81 4.97
N ARG A 27 5.65 -13.79 4.13
CA ARG A 27 4.45 -14.62 4.35
C ARG A 27 4.73 -16.12 4.28
N ILE A 28 5.70 -16.54 3.46
CA ILE A 28 6.05 -17.96 3.26
C ILE A 28 7.12 -18.41 4.25
N GLY A 29 8.15 -17.61 4.45
CA GLY A 29 9.37 -17.97 5.18
C GLY A 29 9.51 -17.33 6.56
N GLY A 30 8.60 -16.44 6.95
CA GLY A 30 8.66 -15.70 8.20
C GLY A 30 9.58 -14.47 8.15
N PRO A 31 9.78 -13.80 9.30
CA PRO A 31 10.59 -12.58 9.39
C PRO A 31 12.00 -12.76 8.82
N GLY A 32 12.48 -11.77 8.08
CA GLY A 32 13.80 -11.78 7.46
C GLY A 32 13.88 -12.44 6.07
N ALA A 33 12.89 -13.26 5.69
CA ALA A 33 12.90 -13.92 4.39
C ALA A 33 12.84 -12.94 3.20
N GLY A 34 12.35 -11.72 3.41
CA GLY A 34 12.27 -10.67 2.41
C GLY A 34 13.40 -9.63 2.43
N ASP A 35 14.36 -9.73 3.36
CA ASP A 35 15.35 -8.68 3.63
C ASP A 35 16.14 -8.26 2.39
N MET A 36 16.51 -9.23 1.54
CA MET A 36 17.28 -8.95 0.34
C MET A 36 16.58 -7.95 -0.61
N TYR A 37 15.25 -8.03 -0.72
CA TYR A 37 14.46 -7.19 -1.62
C TYR A 37 14.21 -5.81 -1.02
N VAL A 38 13.97 -5.76 0.30
CA VAL A 38 13.83 -4.48 1.03
C VAL A 38 15.15 -3.71 0.99
N ASN A 39 16.27 -4.40 1.16
CA ASN A 39 17.59 -3.77 1.22
C ASN A 39 18.05 -3.20 -0.12
N GLU A 40 17.55 -3.70 -1.25
CA GLU A 40 17.77 -3.08 -2.56
C GLU A 40 17.17 -1.66 -2.61
N ILE A 41 15.97 -1.49 -2.05
CA ILE A 41 15.28 -0.20 -1.99
C ILE A 41 15.94 0.72 -0.99
N ARG A 42 16.26 0.21 0.21
CA ARG A 42 16.93 0.97 1.26
C ARG A 42 18.30 1.47 0.81
N SER A 43 19.08 0.61 0.15
CA SER A 43 20.37 0.99 -0.41
C SER A 43 20.21 2.09 -1.47
N ARG A 44 19.20 2.01 -2.34
CA ARG A 44 18.90 3.08 -3.31
C ARG A 44 18.55 4.39 -2.59
N ALA A 45 17.81 4.32 -1.49
CA ALA A 45 17.40 5.46 -0.68
C ALA A 45 18.52 6.02 0.23
N GLY A 46 19.72 5.41 0.22
CA GLY A 46 20.84 5.83 1.08
C GLY A 46 20.64 5.47 2.56
N LEU A 47 19.84 4.46 2.86
CA LEU A 47 19.56 3.97 4.20
C LEU A 47 20.33 2.69 4.51
N ASP A 48 20.65 2.49 5.78
CA ASP A 48 21.26 1.24 6.26
C ASP A 48 20.32 0.05 6.02
N GLY A 49 20.93 -1.10 5.71
CA GLY A 49 20.21 -2.35 5.53
C GLY A 49 19.45 -2.77 6.79
N MET A 50 18.30 -3.41 6.60
CA MET A 50 17.49 -4.03 7.63
C MET A 50 17.73 -5.53 7.67
N THR A 51 17.59 -6.13 8.86
CA THR A 51 17.56 -7.58 9.04
C THR A 51 16.34 -7.97 9.85
N GLY A 52 15.75 -9.13 9.54
CA GLY A 52 14.59 -9.64 10.26
C GLY A 52 13.29 -8.88 9.97
N ALA A 53 13.13 -8.32 8.77
CA ALA A 53 11.90 -7.58 8.42
C ALA A 53 10.68 -8.50 8.52
N ASP A 54 9.71 -8.13 9.35
CA ASP A 54 8.40 -8.77 9.46
C ASP A 54 7.33 -8.04 8.62
N LEU A 55 6.09 -8.52 8.64
CA LEU A 55 5.03 -7.94 7.81
C LEU A 55 4.71 -6.47 8.15
N ASP A 56 4.81 -6.08 9.43
CA ASP A 56 4.53 -4.70 9.82
C ASP A 56 5.66 -3.79 9.30
N LEU A 57 6.92 -4.21 9.40
CA LEU A 57 8.05 -3.49 8.82
C LEU A 57 7.96 -3.37 7.29
N ILE A 58 7.52 -4.43 6.59
CA ILE A 58 7.27 -4.36 5.14
C ILE A 58 6.17 -3.34 4.82
N LEU A 59 5.06 -3.35 5.56
CA LEU A 59 3.94 -2.42 5.36
C LEU A 59 4.36 -0.96 5.58
N GLU A 60 5.22 -0.72 6.58
CA GLU A 60 5.79 0.60 6.81
C GLU A 60 6.72 1.03 5.67
N GLU A 61 7.59 0.14 5.18
CA GLU A 61 8.50 0.47 4.08
C GLU A 61 7.72 0.76 2.80
N ARG A 62 6.65 0.01 2.51
CA ARG A 62 5.69 0.35 1.44
C ARG A 62 5.08 1.73 1.61
N GLY A 63 4.72 2.10 2.84
CA GLY A 63 4.17 3.42 3.14
C GLY A 63 5.15 4.57 2.91
N ARG A 64 6.44 4.37 3.23
CA ARG A 64 7.51 5.36 3.01
C ARG A 64 7.89 5.47 1.54
N GLU A 65 8.10 4.33 0.90
CA GLU A 65 8.61 4.25 -0.47
C GLU A 65 7.57 4.73 -1.49
N LEU A 66 6.31 4.29 -1.37
CA LEU A 66 5.22 4.56 -2.33
C LEU A 66 4.31 5.72 -1.90
N PHE A 67 4.87 6.68 -1.15
CA PHE A 67 4.12 7.83 -0.65
C PHE A 67 3.56 8.68 -1.80
N CYS A 68 2.27 9.06 -1.70
CA CYS A 68 1.54 9.80 -2.73
C CYS A 68 1.36 9.10 -4.09
N GLU A 69 1.58 7.79 -4.19
CA GLU A 69 1.40 7.01 -5.42
C GLU A 69 0.09 6.19 -5.44
N GLY A 70 -0.81 6.37 -4.46
CA GLY A 70 -2.14 5.72 -4.46
C GLY A 70 -2.19 4.29 -3.89
N HIS A 71 -1.10 3.77 -3.36
CA HIS A 71 -1.04 2.40 -2.82
C HIS A 71 -1.58 2.24 -1.38
N ARG A 72 -1.43 3.26 -0.53
CA ARG A 72 -1.59 3.12 0.93
C ARG A 72 -2.93 2.55 1.37
N ARG A 73 -4.05 2.99 0.76
CA ARG A 73 -5.39 2.47 1.11
C ARG A 73 -5.48 0.97 0.84
N GLN A 74 -5.08 0.55 -0.36
CA GLN A 74 -5.17 -0.85 -0.75
C GLN A 74 -4.28 -1.73 0.12
N ASP A 75 -3.06 -1.27 0.41
CA ASP A 75 -2.14 -2.00 1.30
C ASP A 75 -2.69 -2.14 2.71
N LEU A 76 -3.19 -1.06 3.31
CA LEU A 76 -3.80 -1.13 4.63
C LEU A 76 -5.00 -2.09 4.68
N ILE A 77 -5.82 -2.14 3.63
CA ILE A 77 -6.94 -3.08 3.54
C ILE A 77 -6.42 -4.53 3.46
N ARG A 78 -5.42 -4.81 2.60
CA ARG A 78 -4.83 -6.16 2.47
C ARG A 78 -4.13 -6.64 3.74
N PHE A 79 -3.56 -5.72 4.50
CA PHE A 79 -2.89 -6.02 5.77
C PHE A 79 -3.85 -6.02 6.97
N GLY A 80 -5.14 -5.71 6.77
CA GLY A 80 -6.14 -5.66 7.84
C GLY A 80 -5.95 -4.49 8.81
N LYS A 81 -5.18 -3.45 8.44
CA LYS A 81 -4.86 -2.28 9.27
C LYS A 81 -5.65 -1.03 8.90
N PHE A 82 -6.47 -1.07 7.84
CA PHE A 82 -7.19 0.11 7.34
C PHE A 82 -8.21 0.67 8.33
N ASN A 83 -8.81 -0.22 9.14
CA ASN A 83 -9.86 0.16 10.07
C ASN A 83 -9.34 0.57 11.45
N ASP A 84 -8.03 0.48 11.68
CA ASP A 84 -7.41 0.84 12.95
C ASP A 84 -7.48 2.35 13.20
N ALA A 85 -7.38 2.74 14.48
CA ALA A 85 -7.20 4.13 14.84
C ALA A 85 -5.85 4.64 14.29
N TRP A 86 -5.85 5.85 13.76
CA TRP A 86 -4.62 6.57 13.41
C TRP A 86 -4.84 8.07 13.55
N TRP A 87 -3.88 8.91 13.12
CA TRP A 87 -3.88 10.37 13.36
C TRP A 87 -5.26 11.03 13.18
N GLU A 88 -5.85 11.47 14.31
CA GLU A 88 -7.17 12.10 14.39
C GLU A 88 -8.34 11.28 13.80
N LYS A 89 -8.16 9.97 13.63
CA LYS A 89 -9.17 9.04 13.13
C LYS A 89 -9.40 7.93 14.13
N ALA A 90 -10.62 7.85 14.65
CA ALA A 90 -11.08 6.69 15.42
C ALA A 90 -11.12 5.43 14.52
N PRO A 91 -11.13 4.23 15.12
CA PRO A 91 -11.36 3.00 14.38
C PRO A 91 -12.65 3.08 13.57
N SER A 92 -12.66 2.44 12.41
CA SER A 92 -13.82 2.42 11.52
C SER A 92 -14.38 1.02 11.33
N ASP A 93 -15.63 0.93 10.89
CA ASP A 93 -16.28 -0.34 10.58
C ASP A 93 -15.78 -0.91 9.23
N PRO A 94 -15.69 -2.24 9.06
CA PRO A 94 -15.30 -2.90 7.80
C PRO A 94 -16.12 -2.47 6.57
N SER A 95 -17.34 -1.96 6.74
CA SER A 95 -18.15 -1.34 5.66
C SER A 95 -17.46 -0.17 4.97
N ARG A 96 -16.41 0.42 5.56
CA ARG A 96 -15.60 1.50 4.96
C ARG A 96 -14.50 1.00 4.02
N ASN A 97 -14.32 -0.32 3.89
CA ASN A 97 -13.28 -0.91 3.04
C ASN A 97 -13.64 -0.83 1.56
N THR A 98 -14.94 -0.80 1.24
CA THR A 98 -15.46 -0.62 -0.10
C THR A 98 -16.12 0.76 -0.25
N PHE A 99 -16.09 1.29 -1.46
CA PHE A 99 -16.89 2.47 -1.79
C PHE A 99 -18.34 2.06 -2.06
N PRO A 100 -19.31 2.94 -1.76
CA PRO A 100 -20.70 2.70 -2.16
C PRO A 100 -20.83 2.67 -3.68
N ILE A 101 -21.79 1.89 -4.17
CA ILE A 101 -22.20 1.95 -5.58
C ILE A 101 -22.77 3.36 -5.84
N PRO A 102 -22.30 4.08 -6.86
CA PRO A 102 -22.84 5.41 -7.17
C PRO A 102 -24.34 5.36 -7.48
N GLN A 103 -25.11 6.35 -7.00
CA GLN A 103 -26.57 6.37 -7.17
C GLN A 103 -27.00 6.26 -8.65
N TRP A 104 -26.30 6.94 -9.55
CA TRP A 104 -26.61 6.89 -10.99
C TRP A 104 -26.49 5.47 -11.57
N ALA A 105 -25.64 4.61 -11.01
CA ALA A 105 -25.49 3.23 -11.45
C ALA A 105 -26.69 2.39 -10.97
N ILE A 106 -27.14 2.62 -9.73
CA ILE A 106 -28.34 1.98 -9.15
C ILE A 106 -29.58 2.37 -9.96
N ASP A 107 -29.73 3.66 -10.29
CA ASP A 107 -30.86 4.16 -11.08
C ASP A 107 -30.88 3.57 -12.50
N ALA A 108 -29.70 3.32 -13.09
CA ALA A 108 -29.57 2.72 -14.42
C ALA A 108 -29.83 1.20 -14.44
N ASN A 109 -29.58 0.49 -13.34
CA ASN A 109 -29.81 -0.94 -13.22
C ASN A 109 -30.37 -1.30 -11.83
N PRO A 110 -31.70 -1.52 -11.71
CA PRO A 110 -32.35 -1.87 -10.45
C PRO A 110 -31.85 -3.17 -9.79
N ASN A 111 -31.11 -4.03 -10.49
CA ASN A 111 -30.51 -5.25 -9.93
C ASN A 111 -29.21 -4.98 -9.14
N LEU A 112 -28.76 -3.74 -9.03
CA LEU A 112 -27.55 -3.34 -8.30
C LEU A 112 -27.82 -2.97 -6.83
N ASN A 113 -29.03 -3.23 -6.33
CA ASN A 113 -29.45 -2.94 -4.96
C ASN A 113 -29.67 -4.22 -4.16
#